data_AF-A0A960VGR2-F1
#
_entry.id   AF-A0A960VGR2-F1
#
_cell.length_a   1.000
_cell.length_b   1.000
_cell.length_c   1.000
_cell.angle_alpha   90.00
_cell.angle_beta   90.00
_cell.angle_gamma   90.00
#
_symmetry.space_group_name_H-M   'P 1'
#
loop_
_entity.id
_entity.type
_entity.pdbx_description
1 polymer ?
#
loop_
_entity_poly.entity_id
_entity_poly.type
_entity_poly.pdbx_seq_one_letter_code
_entity_poly.pdbx_strand_id
1 'polypeptide(L)'
;MTAGTPATDEAVRLLRELGLTATEAEVYCAALQAAVSEPVSSYKLAQAMGRDPANVGKILAALVHRDAMAVVQDKPRLYLPTAPDVFTARIRARLVRHARDAAAALEDLRDAPERPEAVGLALADPEAVFARARTLLAGCGRRAVVFGAKECLREIGAELEAAAEPDDREVLVLSPAAMQAEHAMIAVFSPLSGLGDLPGRDFLQLVVDDRAWLAADLGPDAPVPCGWWSDHSPAARVLAGSLTLAWHAGHAAGPRHEVAPCAPAPEPEPGAESAAESAPIAASEPAPTPEPAPAAPVAPQPPAPVETPSAASDEGDDGLTFLVRHDRRPG
;
A
#
# COMPACT_ATOMS: atom_id res chain seq x y z
N MET A 1 -38.48 -12.86 -3.46
CA MET A 1 -37.10 -12.34 -3.53
C MET A 1 -37.20 -10.84 -3.70
N THR A 2 -37.17 -10.09 -2.59
CA THR A 2 -36.95 -8.65 -2.66
C THR A 2 -35.52 -8.45 -3.13
N ALA A 3 -35.33 -7.73 -4.24
CA ALA A 3 -33.99 -7.34 -4.69
C ALA A 3 -33.28 -6.66 -3.51
N GLY A 4 -32.08 -7.13 -3.17
CA GLY A 4 -31.24 -6.46 -2.18
C GLY A 4 -31.08 -5.00 -2.56
N THR A 5 -31.16 -4.10 -1.59
CA THR A 5 -30.75 -2.72 -1.84
C THR A 5 -29.26 -2.73 -2.17
N PRO A 6 -28.79 -1.90 -3.12
CA PRO A 6 -27.38 -1.88 -3.51
C PRO A 6 -26.43 -1.63 -2.32
N ALA A 7 -26.91 -0.88 -1.30
CA ALA A 7 -26.19 -0.68 -0.06
C ALA A 7 -26.03 -1.96 0.79
N THR A 8 -27.03 -2.85 0.78
CA THR A 8 -26.96 -4.14 1.49
C THR A 8 -25.98 -5.08 0.81
N ASP A 9 -26.00 -5.14 -0.52
CA ASP A 9 -25.10 -6.00 -1.31
C ASP A 9 -23.64 -5.57 -1.13
N GLU A 10 -23.39 -4.26 -1.11
CA GLU A 10 -22.07 -3.70 -0.82
C GLU A 10 -21.62 -3.99 0.62
N ALA A 11 -22.51 -3.83 1.60
CA ALA A 11 -22.21 -4.18 3.00
C ALA A 11 -21.86 -5.67 3.15
N VAL A 12 -22.58 -6.56 2.46
CA VAL A 12 -22.28 -8.00 2.45
C VAL A 12 -20.91 -8.26 1.83
N ARG A 13 -20.55 -7.61 0.72
CA ARG A 13 -19.23 -7.73 0.09
C ARG A 13 -18.12 -7.33 1.06
N LEU A 14 -18.22 -6.16 1.67
CA LEU A 14 -17.22 -5.63 2.59
C LEU A 14 -17.08 -6.49 3.86
N LEU A 15 -18.18 -7.00 4.41
CA LEU A 15 -18.13 -7.90 5.57
C LEU A 15 -17.45 -9.24 5.24
N ARG A 16 -17.55 -9.71 4.00
CA ARG A 16 -16.82 -10.91 3.55
C ARG A 16 -15.32 -10.67 3.48
N GLU A 17 -14.89 -9.49 3.03
CA GLU A 17 -13.48 -9.08 3.07
C GLU A 17 -12.94 -8.99 4.50
N LEU A 18 -13.80 -8.70 5.48
CA LEU A 18 -13.50 -8.75 6.91
C LEU A 18 -13.56 -10.17 7.53
N GLY A 19 -13.82 -11.19 6.72
CA GLY A 19 -13.73 -12.60 7.11
C GLY A 19 -15.04 -13.26 7.55
N LEU A 20 -16.20 -12.64 7.31
CA LEU A 20 -17.50 -13.33 7.45
C LEU A 20 -17.76 -14.19 6.21
N THR A 21 -18.48 -15.30 6.39
CA THR A 21 -19.05 -16.01 5.24
C THR A 21 -20.17 -15.19 4.61
N ALA A 22 -20.54 -15.48 3.36
CA ALA A 22 -21.64 -14.77 2.69
C ALA A 22 -22.95 -14.86 3.49
N THR A 23 -23.27 -16.04 4.02
CA THR A 23 -24.49 -16.26 4.80
C THR A 23 -24.44 -15.58 6.18
N GLU A 24 -23.28 -15.54 6.83
CA GLU A 24 -23.07 -14.78 8.07
C GLU A 24 -23.30 -13.27 7.85
N ALA A 25 -22.71 -12.71 6.79
CA ALA A 25 -22.85 -11.30 6.46
C ALA A 25 -24.31 -10.92 6.15
N GLU A 26 -25.02 -11.74 5.38
CA GLU A 26 -26.45 -11.54 5.09
C GLU A 26 -27.32 -11.61 6.35
N VAL A 27 -27.09 -12.60 7.23
CA VAL A 27 -27.84 -12.74 8.49
C VAL A 27 -27.59 -11.55 9.41
N TYR A 28 -26.34 -11.07 9.50
CA TYR A 28 -25.99 -9.90 10.30
C TYR A 28 -26.66 -8.62 9.75
N CYS A 29 -26.61 -8.38 8.44
CA CYS A 29 -27.30 -7.25 7.81
C CYS A 29 -28.83 -7.31 8.01
N ALA A 30 -29.43 -8.49 7.84
CA ALA A 30 -30.85 -8.69 8.10
C ALA A 30 -31.20 -8.46 9.58
N ALA A 31 -30.33 -8.89 10.49
CA ALA A 31 -30.51 -8.67 11.93
C ALA A 31 -30.42 -7.18 12.28
N LEU A 32 -29.47 -6.43 11.72
CA LEU A 32 -29.37 -4.97 11.89
C LEU A 32 -30.65 -4.25 11.44
N GLN A 33 -31.19 -4.63 10.29
CA GLN A 33 -32.44 -4.05 9.76
C GLN A 33 -33.65 -4.41 10.63
N ALA A 34 -33.72 -5.64 11.14
CA ALA A 34 -34.83 -6.10 11.95
C ALA A 34 -34.77 -5.64 13.42
N ALA A 35 -33.57 -5.37 13.95
CA ALA A 35 -33.34 -5.03 15.35
C ALA A 35 -33.41 -3.52 15.67
N VAL A 36 -33.82 -2.69 14.70
CA VAL A 36 -34.00 -1.23 14.89
C VAL A 36 -34.93 -0.93 16.07
N SER A 37 -35.92 -1.78 16.31
CA SER A 37 -36.95 -1.55 17.33
C SER A 37 -36.86 -2.51 18.52
N GLU A 38 -36.47 -3.76 18.30
CA GLU A 38 -36.57 -4.84 19.30
C GLU A 38 -35.55 -5.97 19.02
N PRO A 39 -35.11 -6.71 20.06
CA PRO A 39 -34.36 -7.95 19.87
C PRO A 39 -35.08 -8.95 18.96
N VAL A 40 -34.32 -9.71 18.17
CA VAL A 40 -34.85 -10.62 17.16
C VAL A 40 -34.68 -12.07 17.59
N SER A 41 -35.71 -12.90 17.35
CA SER A 41 -35.59 -14.35 17.47
C SER A 41 -35.09 -14.97 16.16
N SER A 42 -34.49 -16.17 16.23
CA SER A 42 -34.08 -16.90 15.02
C SER A 42 -35.25 -17.18 14.08
N TYR A 43 -36.44 -17.46 14.63
CA TYR A 43 -37.66 -17.68 13.86
C TYR A 43 -38.10 -16.42 13.09
N LYS A 44 -38.17 -15.27 13.76
CA LYS A 44 -38.56 -13.98 13.13
C LYS A 44 -37.59 -13.61 12.01
N LEU A 45 -36.29 -13.76 12.26
CA LEU A 45 -35.26 -13.45 11.27
C LEU A 45 -35.31 -14.42 10.08
N ALA A 46 -35.47 -15.72 10.33
CA ALA A 46 -35.59 -16.73 9.29
C ALA A 46 -36.81 -16.51 8.39
N GLN A 47 -37.95 -16.15 8.98
CA GLN A 47 -39.16 -15.81 8.24
C GLN A 47 -38.93 -14.59 7.33
N ALA A 48 -38.27 -13.55 7.83
CA ALA A 48 -37.95 -12.35 7.05
C ALA A 48 -37.00 -12.66 5.87
N MET A 49 -36.06 -13.58 6.07
CA MET A 49 -35.10 -13.99 5.04
C MET A 49 -35.63 -15.08 4.09
N GLY A 50 -36.79 -15.69 4.37
CA GLY A 50 -37.29 -16.86 3.65
C GLY A 50 -36.37 -18.08 3.77
N ARG A 51 -35.77 -18.29 4.95
CA ARG A 51 -34.82 -19.39 5.24
C ARG A 51 -35.34 -20.30 6.35
N ASP A 52 -34.75 -21.48 6.46
CA ASP A 52 -35.03 -22.42 7.56
C ASP A 52 -34.60 -21.85 8.93
N PRO A 53 -35.47 -21.86 9.95
CA PRO A 53 -35.14 -21.35 11.29
C PRO A 53 -33.97 -22.04 11.99
N ALA A 54 -33.75 -23.34 11.77
CA ALA A 54 -32.65 -24.07 12.38
C ALA A 54 -31.31 -23.63 11.79
N ASN A 55 -31.25 -23.43 10.46
CA ASN A 55 -30.06 -22.89 9.79
C ASN A 55 -29.72 -21.47 10.24
N VAL A 56 -30.72 -20.57 10.30
CA VAL A 56 -30.50 -19.20 10.81
C VAL A 56 -30.08 -19.20 12.28
N GLY A 57 -30.64 -20.10 13.10
CA GLY A 57 -30.23 -20.29 14.49
C GLY A 57 -28.76 -20.67 14.63
N LYS A 58 -28.25 -21.57 13.78
CA LYS A 58 -26.82 -21.95 13.76
C LYS A 58 -25.92 -20.77 13.37
N ILE A 59 -26.31 -20.00 12.35
CA ILE A 59 -25.55 -18.82 11.91
C ILE A 59 -25.53 -17.75 13.01
N LEU A 60 -26.66 -17.50 13.67
CA LEU A 60 -26.72 -16.58 14.81
C LEU A 60 -25.81 -17.02 15.95
N ALA A 61 -25.73 -18.32 16.25
CA ALA A 61 -24.79 -18.83 17.24
C ALA A 61 -23.33 -18.59 16.83
N ALA A 62 -22.96 -18.82 15.56
CA ALA A 62 -21.63 -18.51 15.03
C ALA A 62 -21.31 -16.99 15.12
N LEU A 63 -22.29 -16.13 14.81
CA LEU A 63 -22.14 -14.69 14.94
C LEU A 63 -22.01 -14.23 16.40
N VAL A 64 -22.65 -14.91 17.35
CA VAL A 64 -22.43 -14.69 18.79
C VAL A 64 -20.99 -15.04 19.18
N HIS A 65 -20.45 -16.17 18.71
CA HIS A 65 -19.05 -16.53 18.96
C HIS A 65 -18.04 -15.55 18.34
N ARG A 66 -18.45 -14.77 17.36
CA ARG A 66 -17.65 -13.73 16.71
C ARG A 66 -17.89 -12.33 17.28
N ASP A 67 -18.65 -12.19 18.37
CA ASP A 67 -19.06 -10.93 18.98
C ASP A 67 -19.87 -10.00 18.05
N ALA A 68 -20.44 -10.54 16.97
CA ALA A 68 -21.29 -9.80 16.04
C ALA A 68 -22.74 -9.71 16.52
N MET A 69 -23.15 -10.65 17.38
CA MET A 69 -24.48 -10.68 18.00
C MET A 69 -24.32 -10.92 19.50
N ALA A 70 -25.23 -10.37 20.30
CA ALA A 70 -25.37 -10.67 21.72
C ALA A 70 -26.67 -11.44 21.97
N VAL A 71 -26.68 -12.33 22.96
CA VAL A 71 -27.91 -12.98 23.46
C VAL A 71 -28.43 -12.12 24.60
N VAL A 72 -29.65 -11.59 24.46
CA VAL A 72 -30.27 -10.73 25.49
C VAL A 72 -31.26 -11.49 26.37
N GLN A 73 -31.77 -12.62 25.88
CA GLN A 73 -32.70 -13.49 26.60
C GLN A 73 -32.51 -14.93 26.10
N ASP A 74 -32.57 -15.92 27.00
CA ASP A 74 -32.40 -17.33 26.63
C ASP A 74 -33.72 -18.06 26.28
N LYS A 75 -34.84 -17.67 26.90
CA LYS A 75 -36.15 -18.33 26.72
C LYS A 75 -37.30 -17.30 26.58
N PRO A 76 -37.88 -17.11 25.38
CA PRO A 76 -37.33 -17.53 24.09
C PRO A 76 -35.95 -16.90 23.82
N ARG A 77 -35.12 -17.54 23.00
CA ARG A 77 -33.78 -17.02 22.71
C ARG A 77 -33.87 -15.81 21.80
N LEU A 78 -33.45 -14.64 22.30
CA LEU A 78 -33.47 -13.37 21.58
C LEU A 78 -32.04 -12.85 21.40
N TYR A 79 -31.80 -12.29 20.23
CA TYR A 79 -30.50 -11.79 19.81
C TYR A 79 -30.57 -10.30 19.51
N LEU A 80 -29.47 -9.59 19.76
CA LEU A 80 -29.29 -8.19 19.40
C LEU A 80 -27.97 -8.07 18.62
N PRO A 81 -27.96 -7.47 17.41
CA PRO A 81 -26.71 -7.23 16.70
C PRO A 81 -25.85 -6.22 17.46
N THR A 82 -24.55 -6.50 17.51
CA THR A 82 -23.56 -5.50 17.94
C THR A 82 -23.58 -4.34 16.97
N ALA A 83 -23.39 -3.10 17.45
CA ALA A 83 -23.33 -1.95 16.56
C ALA A 83 -22.17 -2.09 15.54
N PRO A 84 -22.35 -1.69 14.26
CA PRO A 84 -21.35 -1.92 13.21
C PRO A 84 -19.96 -1.34 13.51
N ASP A 85 -19.89 -0.16 14.12
CA ASP A 85 -18.66 0.50 14.54
C ASP A 85 -17.93 -0.32 15.61
N VAL A 86 -18.66 -0.82 16.63
CA VAL A 86 -18.10 -1.66 17.69
C VAL A 86 -17.63 -3.00 17.13
N PHE A 87 -18.42 -3.63 16.26
CA PHE A 87 -18.09 -4.92 15.67
C PHE A 87 -16.84 -4.83 14.77
N THR A 88 -16.80 -3.85 13.86
CA THR A 88 -15.66 -3.66 12.95
C THR A 88 -14.39 -3.26 13.69
N ALA A 89 -14.49 -2.43 14.73
CA ALA A 89 -13.35 -2.10 15.61
C ALA A 89 -12.76 -3.35 16.29
N ARG A 90 -13.62 -4.29 16.76
CA ARG A 90 -13.17 -5.55 17.35
C ARG A 90 -12.48 -6.47 16.34
N ILE A 91 -13.02 -6.58 15.12
CA ILE A 91 -12.37 -7.34 14.03
C ILE A 91 -10.97 -6.78 13.76
N ARG A 92 -10.86 -5.45 13.59
CA ARG A 92 -9.58 -4.78 13.36
C ARG A 92 -8.58 -5.07 14.48
N ALA A 93 -8.99 -4.91 15.73
CA ALA A 93 -8.12 -5.17 16.89
C ALA A 93 -7.63 -6.63 16.93
N ARG A 94 -8.48 -7.60 16.58
CA ARG A 94 -8.11 -9.02 16.49
C ARG A 94 -7.11 -9.26 15.36
N LEU A 95 -7.35 -8.70 14.18
CA LEU A 95 -6.43 -8.84 13.03
C LEU A 95 -5.06 -8.25 13.33
N VAL A 96 -4.99 -7.05 13.91
CA VAL A 96 -3.73 -6.42 14.31
C VAL A 96 -2.98 -7.28 15.33
N ARG A 97 -3.68 -7.85 16.31
CA ARG A 97 -3.08 -8.77 17.29
C ARG A 97 -2.55 -10.04 16.61
N HIS A 98 -3.37 -10.72 15.81
CA HIS A 98 -2.96 -11.95 15.12
C HIS A 98 -1.80 -11.72 14.15
N ALA A 99 -1.77 -10.59 13.45
CA ALA A 99 -0.67 -10.23 12.57
C ALA A 99 0.64 -10.07 13.34
N ARG A 100 0.60 -9.43 14.52
CA ARG A 100 1.75 -9.32 15.41
C ARG A 100 2.18 -10.67 15.98
N ASP A 101 1.23 -11.50 16.43
CA ASP A 101 1.54 -12.82 16.99
C ASP A 101 2.15 -13.74 15.91
N ALA A 102 1.63 -13.67 14.68
CA ALA A 102 2.17 -14.38 13.52
C ALA A 102 3.57 -13.88 13.15
N ALA A 103 3.80 -12.56 13.14
CA ALA A 103 5.12 -12.00 12.89
C ALA A 103 6.15 -12.45 13.94
N ALA A 104 5.79 -12.44 15.22
CA ALA A 104 6.66 -12.94 16.29
C ALA A 104 6.99 -14.44 16.11
N ALA A 105 5.97 -15.26 15.85
CA ALA A 105 6.18 -16.69 15.61
C ALA A 105 7.03 -16.97 14.34
N LEU A 106 6.91 -16.14 13.30
CA LEU A 106 7.73 -16.25 12.10
C LEU A 106 9.18 -15.82 12.33
N GLU A 107 9.42 -14.82 13.18
CA GLU A 107 10.77 -14.45 13.59
C GLU A 107 11.42 -15.55 14.45
N ASP A 108 10.67 -16.23 15.32
CA ASP A 108 11.18 -17.40 16.07
C ASP A 108 11.59 -18.55 15.13
N LEU A 109 10.94 -18.70 13.97
CA LEU A 109 11.32 -19.68 12.95
C LEU A 109 12.53 -19.24 12.10
N ARG A 110 12.94 -17.98 12.20
CA ARG A 110 14.01 -17.38 11.39
C ARG A 110 15.42 -17.76 11.86
N ASP A 111 15.56 -18.55 12.92
CA ASP A 111 16.83 -19.19 13.34
C ASP A 111 17.42 -20.18 12.29
N ALA A 112 16.83 -20.27 11.09
CA ALA A 112 17.35 -20.95 9.92
C ALA A 112 18.52 -20.15 9.27
N PRO A 113 19.49 -20.82 8.62
CA PRO A 113 20.77 -20.24 8.20
C PRO A 113 20.61 -18.94 7.42
N GLU A 114 21.57 -18.03 7.64
CA GLU A 114 21.72 -16.72 6.99
C GLU A 114 21.16 -16.76 5.57
N ARG A 115 20.18 -15.90 5.27
CA ARG A 115 19.62 -15.74 3.93
C ARG A 115 20.78 -15.75 2.93
N PRO A 116 20.66 -16.43 1.77
CA PRO A 116 21.72 -16.41 0.78
C PRO A 116 22.09 -14.96 0.48
N GLU A 117 23.28 -14.57 0.95
CA GLU A 117 23.79 -13.23 0.85
C GLU A 117 23.75 -12.84 -0.64
N ALA A 118 23.25 -11.63 -0.94
CA ALA A 118 23.20 -11.04 -2.27
C ALA A 118 22.01 -11.31 -3.21
N VAL A 119 20.91 -11.96 -2.80
CA VAL A 119 19.70 -11.97 -3.65
C VAL A 119 18.96 -10.63 -3.53
N GLY A 120 18.91 -9.88 -4.64
CA GLY A 120 18.04 -8.71 -4.77
C GLY A 120 16.58 -9.15 -4.81
N LEU A 121 15.76 -8.57 -3.94
CA LEU A 121 14.33 -8.79 -3.89
C LEU A 121 13.61 -7.69 -4.68
N ALA A 122 12.78 -8.11 -5.64
CA ALA A 122 11.99 -7.23 -6.47
C ALA A 122 10.88 -6.51 -5.69
N LEU A 123 10.59 -5.27 -6.07
CA LEU A 123 9.52 -4.42 -5.55
C LEU A 123 8.58 -4.09 -6.72
N ALA A 124 7.31 -4.48 -6.60
CA ALA A 124 6.37 -4.45 -7.70
C ALA A 124 5.92 -3.02 -8.05
N ASP A 125 5.73 -2.18 -7.04
CA ASP A 125 5.10 -0.87 -7.16
C ASP A 125 5.80 0.21 -6.29
N PRO A 126 5.54 1.51 -6.56
CA PRO A 126 6.13 2.60 -5.81
C PRO A 126 5.84 2.58 -4.30
N GLU A 127 4.66 2.13 -3.88
CA GLU A 127 4.30 2.05 -2.47
C GLU A 127 5.20 1.06 -1.73
N ALA A 128 5.47 -0.10 -2.34
CA ALA A 128 6.41 -1.09 -1.83
C ALA A 128 7.84 -0.54 -1.74
N VAL A 129 8.27 0.31 -2.69
CA VAL A 129 9.57 0.99 -2.67
C VAL A 129 9.67 1.92 -1.47
N PHE A 130 8.70 2.82 -1.29
CA PHE A 130 8.73 3.76 -0.17
C PHE A 130 8.58 3.05 1.18
N ALA A 131 7.68 2.08 1.31
CA ALA A 131 7.55 1.28 2.52
C ALA A 131 8.86 0.56 2.89
N ARG A 132 9.58 0.04 1.88
CA ARG A 132 10.89 -0.58 2.10
C ARG A 132 11.95 0.44 2.48
N ALA A 133 12.01 1.59 1.82
CA ALA A 133 12.95 2.66 2.14
C ALA A 133 12.80 3.14 3.61
N ARG A 134 11.55 3.35 4.06
CA ARG A 134 11.23 3.70 5.46
C ARG A 134 11.72 2.65 6.44
N THR A 135 11.50 1.37 6.12
CA THR A 135 11.97 0.24 6.95
C THR A 135 13.49 0.21 7.07
N LEU A 136 14.21 0.44 5.96
CA LEU A 136 15.68 0.48 5.94
C LEU A 136 16.22 1.65 6.76
N LEU A 137 15.64 2.85 6.62
CA LEU A 137 16.03 4.04 7.38
C LEU A 137 15.75 3.89 8.88
N ALA A 138 14.61 3.33 9.26
CA ALA A 138 14.28 3.05 10.67
C ALA A 138 15.28 2.08 11.32
N GLY A 139 15.89 1.18 10.53
CA GLY A 139 16.93 0.25 10.97
C GLY A 139 18.36 0.77 10.86
N CYS A 140 18.56 2.04 10.48
CA CYS A 140 19.89 2.64 10.30
C CYS A 140 20.62 2.74 11.65
N GLY A 141 21.76 2.06 11.77
CA GLY A 141 22.55 2.05 13.00
C GLY A 141 23.69 3.06 13.01
N ARG A 142 24.27 3.36 11.85
CA ARG A 142 25.50 4.16 11.72
C ARG A 142 25.45 5.14 10.56
N ARG A 143 24.98 4.72 9.38
CA ARG A 143 25.12 5.52 8.17
C ARG A 143 24.03 5.25 7.15
N ALA A 144 23.49 6.32 6.56
CA ALA A 144 22.62 6.24 5.39
C ALA A 144 23.15 7.15 4.27
N VAL A 145 23.20 6.65 3.04
CA VAL A 145 23.51 7.44 1.85
C VAL A 145 22.35 7.32 0.88
N VAL A 146 21.72 8.44 0.55
CA VAL A 146 20.47 8.49 -0.22
C VAL A 146 20.67 9.36 -1.44
N PHE A 147 20.29 8.87 -2.61
CA PHE A 147 20.30 9.60 -3.86
C PHE A 147 18.96 9.44 -4.55
N GLY A 148 18.22 10.53 -4.73
CA GLY A 148 16.89 10.43 -5.32
C GLY A 148 16.37 11.75 -5.90
N ALA A 149 15.32 11.62 -6.70
CA ALA A 149 14.55 12.75 -7.17
C ALA A 149 13.89 13.49 -6.00
N LYS A 150 13.66 14.80 -6.15
CA LYS A 150 13.12 15.67 -5.08
C LYS A 150 11.83 15.12 -4.47
N GLU A 151 10.88 14.69 -5.30
CA GLU A 151 9.60 14.19 -4.82
C GLU A 151 9.74 12.86 -4.08
N CYS A 152 10.63 11.98 -4.54
CA CYS A 152 10.94 10.73 -3.85
C CYS A 152 11.56 10.97 -2.48
N LEU A 153 12.47 11.94 -2.36
CA LEU A 153 13.07 12.29 -1.08
C LEU A 153 12.08 12.96 -0.13
N ARG A 154 11.14 13.76 -0.67
CA ARG A 154 10.05 14.37 0.13
C ARG A 154 9.14 13.30 0.73
N GLU A 155 8.86 12.24 -0.03
CA GLU A 155 7.99 11.12 0.40
C GLU A 155 8.57 10.31 1.58
N ILE A 156 9.89 10.31 1.77
CA ILE A 156 10.60 9.64 2.89
C ILE A 156 11.26 10.66 3.85
N GLY A 157 10.88 11.94 3.75
CA GLY A 157 11.57 13.02 4.45
C GLY A 157 11.54 12.87 5.97
N ALA A 158 10.41 12.44 6.53
CA ALA A 158 10.28 12.24 7.97
C ALA A 158 11.24 11.17 8.50
N GLU A 159 11.43 10.08 7.74
CA GLU A 159 12.33 9.00 8.10
C GLU A 159 13.80 9.38 7.91
N LEU A 160 14.12 10.25 6.94
CA LEU A 160 15.46 10.82 6.79
C LEU A 160 15.84 11.69 7.99
N GLU A 161 14.94 12.56 8.44
CA GLU A 161 15.15 13.40 9.62
C GLU A 161 15.31 12.55 10.88
N ALA A 162 14.42 11.57 11.09
CA ALA A 162 14.52 10.66 12.25
C ALA A 162 15.81 9.81 12.23
N ALA A 163 16.32 9.44 11.05
CA ALA A 163 17.59 8.75 10.93
C ALA A 163 18.80 9.66 11.21
N ALA A 164 18.66 10.97 10.99
CA ALA A 164 19.70 11.99 11.19
C ALA A 164 19.67 12.64 12.58
N GLU A 165 18.58 12.50 13.34
CA GLU A 165 18.44 13.07 14.69
C GLU A 165 19.55 12.65 15.67
N PRO A 166 20.01 11.38 15.70
CA PRO A 166 21.12 11.00 16.56
C PRO A 166 22.46 11.51 16.03
N ASP A 167 23.20 12.25 16.86
CA ASP A 167 24.51 12.84 16.53
C ASP A 167 25.58 11.80 16.12
N ASP A 168 25.39 10.52 16.46
CA ASP A 168 26.31 9.43 16.14
C ASP A 168 26.05 8.75 14.79
N ARG A 169 25.07 9.25 14.02
CA ARG A 169 24.70 8.73 12.70
C ARG A 169 25.03 9.72 11.59
N GLU A 170 25.56 9.19 10.49
CA GLU A 170 25.85 9.98 9.29
C GLU A 170 24.76 9.76 8.23
N VAL A 171 23.96 10.79 7.92
CA VAL A 171 22.97 10.75 6.84
C VAL A 171 23.39 11.72 5.73
N LEU A 172 23.77 11.15 4.58
CA LEU A 172 24.18 11.88 3.38
C LEU A 172 23.05 11.85 2.35
N VAL A 173 22.54 13.01 1.98
CA VAL A 173 21.50 13.13 0.95
C VAL A 173 22.08 13.78 -0.30
N LEU A 174 21.95 13.11 -1.43
CA LEU A 174 22.23 13.60 -2.77
C LEU A 174 20.90 13.88 -3.46
N SER A 175 20.71 15.10 -3.93
CA SER A 175 19.53 15.47 -4.72
C SER A 175 19.92 16.28 -5.95
N PRO A 176 19.30 16.04 -7.13
CA PRO A 176 19.52 16.86 -8.32
C PRO A 176 18.89 18.26 -8.17
N ALA A 177 18.03 18.48 -7.18
CA ALA A 177 17.35 19.74 -6.95
C ALA A 177 17.60 20.25 -5.52
N ALA A 178 17.50 21.57 -5.35
CA ALA A 178 17.60 22.16 -4.02
C ALA A 178 16.44 21.71 -3.11
N MET A 179 16.79 21.34 -1.89
CA MET A 179 15.87 20.92 -0.83
C MET A 179 16.38 21.39 0.53
N GLN A 180 15.46 21.48 1.49
CA GLN A 180 15.75 21.82 2.88
C GLN A 180 15.52 20.57 3.75
N ALA A 181 16.44 20.33 4.67
CA ALA A 181 16.34 19.37 5.76
C ALA A 181 16.94 20.02 7.01
N GLU A 182 16.41 19.73 8.18
CA GLU A 182 16.82 20.34 9.43
C GLU A 182 18.05 19.64 10.01
N HIS A 183 18.06 18.31 10.02
CA HIS A 183 19.13 17.49 10.62
C HIS A 183 19.96 16.73 9.59
N ALA A 184 19.47 16.56 8.35
CA ALA A 184 20.20 15.82 7.32
C ALA A 184 21.20 16.70 6.55
N MET A 185 22.40 16.16 6.28
CA MET A 185 23.40 16.84 5.45
C MET A 185 23.06 16.66 3.96
N ILE A 186 22.48 17.70 3.37
CA ILE A 186 22.13 17.73 1.94
C ILE A 186 23.31 18.26 1.12
N ALA A 187 23.78 17.46 0.16
CA ALA A 187 24.53 17.96 -0.98
C ALA A 187 23.59 18.06 -2.18
N VAL A 188 23.33 19.30 -2.60
CA VAL A 188 22.63 19.54 -3.87
C VAL A 188 23.64 19.28 -4.98
N PHE A 189 23.36 18.27 -5.78
CA PHE A 189 24.16 17.92 -6.93
C PHE A 189 23.57 18.61 -8.15
N SER A 190 24.21 19.66 -8.65
CA SER A 190 23.95 20.07 -10.03
C SER A 190 24.43 18.92 -10.92
N PRO A 191 23.61 18.43 -11.87
CA PRO A 191 23.97 17.26 -12.66
C PRO A 191 25.38 17.44 -13.19
N LEU A 192 26.27 16.49 -12.87
CA LEU A 192 27.50 16.26 -13.64
C LEU A 192 27.08 16.44 -15.10
N SER A 193 27.77 17.29 -15.85
CA SER A 193 27.40 17.70 -17.20
C SER A 193 27.31 16.55 -18.23
N GLY A 194 27.32 15.28 -17.79
CA GLY A 194 27.04 14.07 -18.57
C GLY A 194 25.94 13.13 -18.00
N LEU A 195 25.32 13.41 -16.84
CA LEU A 195 24.15 12.66 -16.34
C LEU A 195 22.80 13.24 -16.82
N GLY A 196 22.86 14.34 -17.59
CA GLY A 196 21.69 15.05 -18.11
C GLY A 196 20.86 15.69 -17.00
N ASP A 197 20.14 16.77 -17.30
CA ASP A 197 18.81 16.84 -16.71
C ASP A 197 18.14 15.52 -17.11
N LEU A 198 17.71 14.71 -16.15
CA LEU A 198 16.75 13.64 -16.41
C LEU A 198 15.37 14.21 -16.05
N PRO A 199 14.85 15.19 -16.80
CA PRO A 199 13.55 15.75 -16.49
C PRO A 199 12.52 14.62 -16.60
N GLY A 200 11.76 14.42 -15.54
CA GLY A 200 10.70 13.41 -15.50
C GLY A 200 11.12 11.99 -15.12
N ARG A 201 12.35 11.78 -14.62
CA ARG A 201 12.70 10.49 -13.97
C ARG A 201 12.67 10.64 -12.45
N ASP A 202 11.62 10.09 -11.86
CA ASP A 202 11.60 9.81 -10.44
C ASP A 202 12.45 8.56 -10.18
N PHE A 203 13.37 8.63 -9.25
CA PHE A 203 14.23 7.51 -8.88
C PHE A 203 14.64 7.63 -7.42
N LEU A 204 14.97 6.49 -6.82
CA LEU A 204 15.45 6.42 -5.45
C LEU A 204 16.53 5.35 -5.33
N GLN A 205 17.69 5.74 -4.83
CA GLN A 205 18.77 4.87 -4.40
C GLN A 205 19.06 5.14 -2.93
N LEU A 206 19.18 4.08 -2.15
CA LEU A 206 19.39 4.15 -0.71
C LEU A 206 20.39 3.05 -0.33
N VAL A 207 21.38 3.40 0.47
CA VAL A 207 22.29 2.44 1.09
C VAL A 207 22.34 2.71 2.59
N VAL A 208 22.18 1.65 3.38
CA VAL A 208 22.17 1.73 4.86
C VAL A 208 23.25 0.82 5.44
N ASP A 209 24.06 1.39 6.33
CA ASP A 209 25.17 0.78 7.07
C ASP A 209 26.17 -0.01 6.19
N ASP A 210 26.31 0.35 4.92
CA ASP A 210 27.11 -0.36 3.91
C ASP A 210 26.74 -1.86 3.76
N ARG A 211 25.54 -2.27 4.21
CA ARG A 211 25.05 -3.67 4.21
C ARG A 211 23.79 -3.86 3.38
N ALA A 212 22.86 -2.90 3.48
CA ALA A 212 21.58 -2.95 2.83
C ALA A 212 21.52 -1.90 1.73
N TRP A 213 20.83 -2.22 0.64
CA TRP A 213 20.62 -1.27 -0.45
C TRP A 213 19.22 -1.39 -1.02
N LEU A 214 18.75 -0.30 -1.62
CA LEU A 214 17.55 -0.21 -2.43
C LEU A 214 17.87 0.65 -3.65
N ALA A 215 17.40 0.24 -4.83
CA ALA A 215 17.43 1.04 -6.04
C ALA A 215 16.11 0.88 -6.78
N ALA A 216 15.51 2.00 -7.18
CA ALA A 216 14.23 2.03 -7.86
C ALA A 216 14.19 3.11 -8.94
N ASP A 217 13.51 2.78 -10.04
CA ASP A 217 13.03 3.72 -11.06
C ASP A 217 11.53 3.87 -10.82
N LEU A 218 11.10 5.10 -10.57
CA LEU A 218 9.74 5.47 -10.18
C LEU A 218 9.09 6.39 -11.22
N GLY A 219 9.73 6.56 -12.39
CA GLY A 219 9.18 7.34 -13.48
C GLY A 219 7.86 6.75 -14.02
N PRO A 220 7.11 7.52 -14.84
CA PRO A 220 5.83 7.09 -15.39
C PRO A 220 5.94 5.82 -16.26
N ASP A 221 7.12 5.60 -16.87
CA ASP A 221 7.44 4.45 -17.72
C ASP A 221 8.31 3.40 -16.99
N ALA A 222 8.31 3.42 -15.65
CA ALA A 222 9.13 2.49 -14.87
C ALA A 222 8.78 1.02 -15.20
N PRO A 223 9.79 0.14 -15.34
CA PRO A 223 9.55 -1.28 -15.56
C PRO A 223 8.92 -1.93 -14.32
N VAL A 224 8.31 -3.11 -14.49
CA VAL A 224 7.91 -3.97 -13.38
C VAL A 224 8.88 -5.16 -13.31
N PRO A 225 9.60 -5.37 -12.19
CA PRO A 225 9.56 -4.59 -10.95
C PRO A 225 10.21 -3.21 -11.07
N CYS A 226 9.64 -2.22 -10.37
CA CYS A 226 10.12 -0.84 -10.37
C CYS A 226 11.30 -0.61 -9.41
N GLY A 227 11.61 -1.59 -8.56
CA GLY A 227 12.77 -1.51 -7.68
C GLY A 227 13.29 -2.85 -7.21
N TRP A 228 14.47 -2.81 -6.61
CA TRP A 228 15.17 -3.94 -6.03
C TRP A 228 15.80 -3.53 -4.72
N TRP A 229 15.87 -4.46 -3.77
CA TRP A 229 16.53 -4.23 -2.49
C TRP A 229 17.18 -5.50 -1.93
N SER A 230 18.09 -5.32 -0.99
CA SER A 230 18.68 -6.42 -0.21
C SER A 230 19.05 -5.93 1.19
N ASP A 231 18.94 -6.78 2.20
CA ASP A 231 19.35 -6.49 3.58
C ASP A 231 20.85 -6.75 3.81
N HIS A 232 21.43 -7.69 3.06
CA HIS A 232 22.83 -8.10 3.15
C HIS A 232 23.38 -8.37 1.75
N SER A 233 24.12 -7.40 1.21
CA SER A 233 24.76 -7.55 -0.09
C SER A 233 26.12 -6.84 -0.14
N PRO A 234 27.18 -7.50 -0.63
CA PRO A 234 28.44 -6.85 -0.93
C PRO A 234 28.31 -5.66 -1.89
N ALA A 235 27.25 -5.65 -2.73
CA ALA A 235 26.94 -4.53 -3.62
C ALA A 235 26.64 -3.24 -2.85
N ALA A 236 26.10 -3.33 -1.62
CA ALA A 236 25.83 -2.16 -0.79
C ALA A 236 27.12 -1.37 -0.50
N ARG A 237 28.25 -2.04 -0.23
CA ARG A 237 29.54 -1.35 0.00
C ARG A 237 30.02 -0.60 -1.24
N VAL A 238 29.88 -1.21 -2.41
CA VAL A 238 30.27 -0.60 -3.68
C VAL A 238 29.40 0.62 -4.01
N LEU A 239 28.09 0.49 -3.81
CA LEU A 239 27.13 1.58 -4.00
C LEU A 239 27.37 2.70 -2.99
N ALA A 240 27.57 2.39 -1.71
CA ALA A 240 27.89 3.37 -0.67
C ALA A 240 29.13 4.16 -1.03
N GLY A 241 30.23 3.49 -1.41
CA GLY A 241 31.47 4.15 -1.82
C GLY A 241 31.25 5.09 -3.01
N SER A 242 30.54 4.64 -4.04
CA SER A 242 30.24 5.44 -5.24
C SER A 242 29.41 6.68 -4.91
N LEU A 243 28.33 6.52 -4.14
CA LEU A 243 27.45 7.62 -3.75
C LEU A 243 28.16 8.60 -2.79
N THR A 244 28.99 8.10 -1.88
CA THR A 244 29.80 8.93 -0.98
C THR A 244 30.77 9.81 -1.76
N LEU A 245 31.46 9.23 -2.74
CA LEU A 245 32.37 9.98 -3.62
C LEU A 245 31.61 11.05 -4.42
N ALA A 246 30.43 10.71 -4.96
CA ALA A 246 29.57 11.68 -5.64
C ALA A 246 29.11 12.80 -4.70
N TRP A 247 28.78 12.48 -3.45
CA TRP A 247 28.39 13.45 -2.44
C TRP A 247 29.53 14.42 -2.12
N HIS A 248 30.74 13.91 -1.86
CA HIS A 248 31.92 14.76 -1.62
C HIS A 248 32.27 15.63 -2.82
N ALA A 249 32.16 15.10 -4.05
CA ALA A 249 32.40 15.88 -5.26
C ALA A 249 31.38 17.02 -5.41
N GLY A 250 30.10 16.74 -5.15
CA GLY A 250 29.05 17.76 -5.14
C GLY A 250 29.27 18.82 -4.05
N HIS A 251 29.68 18.40 -2.86
CA HIS A 251 29.93 19.31 -1.74
C HIS A 251 31.15 20.21 -1.98
N ALA A 252 32.25 19.65 -2.50
CA ALA A 252 33.48 20.39 -2.80
C ALA A 252 33.31 21.42 -3.92
N ALA A 253 32.37 21.20 -4.85
CA ALA A 253 32.04 22.17 -5.90
C ALA A 253 31.39 23.46 -5.34
N GLY A 254 31.04 23.48 -4.04
CA GLY A 254 30.35 24.55 -3.35
C GLY A 254 28.88 24.62 -3.77
N PRO A 255 27.99 25.18 -2.93
CA PRO A 255 26.66 25.55 -3.39
C PRO A 255 26.86 26.60 -4.49
N ARG A 256 26.67 26.20 -5.75
CA ARG A 256 26.38 27.16 -6.82
C ARG A 256 24.98 27.69 -6.57
N HIS A 257 24.83 28.48 -5.51
CA HIS A 257 23.82 29.51 -5.48
C HIS A 257 24.21 30.51 -6.56
N GLU A 258 23.91 30.20 -7.83
CA GLU A 258 23.34 31.26 -8.66
C GLU A 258 22.03 31.64 -7.95
N VAL A 259 22.16 32.52 -6.95
CA VAL A 259 21.10 33.47 -6.67
C VAL A 259 21.01 34.27 -7.96
N ALA A 260 20.22 33.79 -8.92
CA ALA A 260 19.66 34.69 -9.90
C ALA A 260 19.02 35.79 -9.03
N PRO A 261 19.51 37.04 -9.08
CA PRO A 261 18.88 38.11 -8.33
C PRO A 261 17.42 38.06 -8.76
N CYS A 262 16.54 37.78 -7.80
CA CYS A 262 15.12 37.95 -8.01
C CYS A 262 15.00 39.42 -8.41
N ALA A 263 14.86 39.68 -9.71
CA ALA A 263 14.59 41.01 -10.19
C ALA A 263 13.38 41.46 -9.37
N PRO A 264 13.47 42.59 -8.65
CA PRO A 264 12.33 43.07 -7.88
C PRO A 264 11.14 43.09 -8.83
N ALA A 265 10.06 42.41 -8.43
CA ALA A 265 8.81 42.49 -9.16
C ALA A 265 8.56 43.97 -9.45
N PRO A 266 8.30 44.37 -10.70
CA PRO A 266 8.09 45.76 -11.02
C PRO A 266 7.01 46.31 -10.08
N GLU A 267 7.37 47.34 -9.32
CA GLU A 267 6.42 48.02 -8.45
C GLU A 267 5.21 48.41 -9.29
N PRO A 268 3.98 48.10 -8.85
CA PRO A 268 2.80 48.53 -9.57
C PRO A 268 2.77 50.06 -9.58
N GLU A 269 2.91 50.66 -10.77
CA GLU A 269 2.81 52.11 -10.91
C GLU A 269 1.47 52.60 -10.37
N PRO A 270 1.46 53.55 -9.41
CA PRO A 270 0.24 54.10 -8.88
C PRO A 270 -0.21 55.24 -9.80
N GLY A 271 -1.00 54.93 -10.82
CA GLY A 271 -1.59 55.99 -11.65
C GLY A 271 -2.06 55.56 -13.03
N ALA A 272 -3.10 54.73 -13.10
CA ALA A 272 -3.90 54.61 -14.31
C ALA A 272 -5.38 54.36 -13.95
N GLU A 273 -6.03 55.40 -13.41
CA GLU A 273 -7.45 55.60 -13.68
C GLU A 273 -7.58 55.86 -15.20
N SER A 274 -8.41 55.06 -15.89
CA SER A 274 -9.42 55.53 -16.85
C SER A 274 -9.75 54.48 -17.92
N ALA A 275 -11.05 54.20 -18.00
CA ALA A 275 -11.83 53.89 -19.21
C ALA A 275 -11.44 52.67 -20.08
N ALA A 276 -12.22 51.60 -19.92
CA ALA A 276 -12.69 50.73 -21.01
C ALA A 276 -13.93 50.00 -20.48
N GLU A 277 -15.13 50.55 -20.64
CA GLU A 277 -15.97 50.44 -21.85
C GLU A 277 -16.29 48.97 -22.18
N SER A 278 -17.53 48.61 -21.85
CA SER A 278 -18.18 47.34 -22.11
C SER A 278 -18.17 47.00 -23.59
N ALA A 279 -17.34 46.05 -23.99
CA ALA A 279 -17.46 45.36 -25.29
C ALA A 279 -18.26 44.06 -25.14
N PRO A 280 -19.13 43.71 -26.10
CA PRO A 280 -19.96 42.52 -26.05
C PRO A 280 -19.12 41.26 -26.25
N ILE A 281 -19.46 40.23 -25.48
CA ILE A 281 -18.91 38.87 -25.58
C ILE A 281 -19.30 38.29 -26.96
N ALA A 282 -18.33 38.22 -27.87
CA ALA A 282 -18.45 37.43 -29.09
C ALA A 282 -18.40 35.95 -28.72
N ALA A 283 -19.47 35.22 -29.05
CA ALA A 283 -19.55 33.78 -28.94
C ALA A 283 -18.44 33.15 -29.79
N SER A 284 -17.50 32.46 -29.13
CA SER A 284 -16.55 31.59 -29.81
C SER A 284 -17.29 30.37 -30.34
N GLU A 285 -17.25 30.18 -31.66
CA GLU A 285 -17.68 28.95 -32.30
C GLU A 285 -16.87 27.76 -31.76
N PRO A 286 -17.51 26.62 -31.46
CA PRO A 286 -16.80 25.42 -31.04
C PRO A 286 -15.96 24.88 -32.20
N ALA A 287 -14.69 24.59 -31.89
CA ALA A 287 -13.77 23.94 -32.81
C ALA A 287 -14.37 22.61 -33.34
N PRO A 288 -14.16 22.26 -34.62
CA PRO A 288 -14.68 21.04 -35.21
C PRO A 288 -14.10 19.81 -34.52
N THR A 289 -14.98 18.92 -34.08
CA THR A 289 -14.67 17.59 -33.56
C THR A 289 -13.81 16.83 -34.59
N PRO A 290 -12.63 16.31 -34.21
CA PRO A 290 -11.84 15.49 -35.11
C PRO A 290 -12.59 14.20 -35.46
N GLU A 291 -12.68 13.96 -36.76
CA GLU A 291 -13.29 12.78 -37.38
C GLU A 291 -12.55 11.50 -36.91
N PRO A 292 -13.26 10.45 -36.47
CA PRO A 292 -12.62 9.24 -35.96
C PRO A 292 -11.88 8.52 -37.10
N ALA A 293 -10.59 8.26 -36.87
CA ALA A 293 -9.75 7.49 -37.79
C ALA A 293 -10.37 6.12 -38.08
N PRO A 294 -10.29 5.62 -39.34
CA PRO A 294 -10.85 4.34 -39.72
C PRO A 294 -10.18 3.20 -38.93
N ALA A 295 -11.01 2.32 -38.36
CA ALA A 295 -10.59 1.17 -37.59
C ALA A 295 -9.63 0.28 -38.39
N ALA A 296 -8.47 -0.02 -37.81
CA ALA A 296 -7.53 -0.98 -38.35
C ALA A 296 -8.20 -2.38 -38.45
N PRO A 297 -7.92 -3.15 -39.51
CA PRO A 297 -8.49 -4.48 -39.69
C PRO A 297 -8.07 -5.41 -38.54
N VAL A 298 -9.08 -5.98 -37.87
CA VAL A 298 -8.93 -6.99 -36.82
C VAL A 298 -8.26 -8.23 -37.42
N ALA A 299 -7.08 -8.58 -36.91
CA ALA A 299 -6.40 -9.83 -37.26
C ALA A 299 -7.27 -11.03 -36.84
N PRO A 300 -7.35 -12.10 -37.65
CA PRO A 300 -8.15 -13.27 -37.34
C PRO A 300 -7.67 -13.93 -36.05
N GLN A 301 -8.59 -14.08 -35.09
CA GLN A 301 -8.33 -14.86 -33.86
C GLN A 301 -8.05 -16.32 -34.22
N PRO A 302 -7.03 -16.95 -33.61
CA PRO A 302 -6.84 -18.39 -33.71
C PRO A 302 -8.03 -19.14 -33.09
N PRO A 303 -8.39 -20.33 -33.64
CA PRO A 303 -9.51 -21.10 -33.13
C PRO A 303 -9.28 -21.51 -31.67
N ALA A 304 -10.33 -21.36 -30.86
CA ALA A 304 -10.33 -21.76 -29.47
C ALA A 304 -10.01 -23.27 -29.34
N PRO A 305 -9.21 -23.67 -28.32
CA PRO A 305 -8.95 -25.07 -28.05
C PRO A 305 -10.26 -25.78 -27.69
N VAL A 306 -10.48 -26.93 -28.35
CA VAL A 306 -11.61 -27.82 -28.08
C VAL A 306 -11.42 -28.43 -26.70
N GLU A 307 -12.19 -27.96 -25.72
CA GLU A 307 -12.27 -28.58 -24.39
C GLU A 307 -12.85 -29.99 -24.52
N THR A 308 -12.04 -30.96 -24.15
CA THR A 308 -12.46 -32.36 -24.03
C THR A 308 -13.14 -32.52 -22.67
N PRO A 309 -14.34 -33.13 -22.59
CA PRO A 309 -15.04 -33.30 -21.32
C PRO A 309 -14.25 -34.24 -20.39
N SER A 310 -13.76 -33.68 -19.28
CA SER A 310 -13.11 -34.42 -18.20
C SER A 310 -14.16 -35.22 -17.44
N ALA A 311 -13.91 -36.53 -17.32
CA ALA A 311 -14.76 -37.49 -16.67
C ALA A 311 -14.90 -37.20 -15.16
N ALA A 312 -16.11 -37.48 -14.67
CA ALA A 312 -16.50 -37.43 -13.27
C ALA A 312 -15.70 -38.42 -12.40
N SER A 313 -15.31 -37.94 -11.21
CA SER A 313 -14.99 -38.68 -9.98
C SER A 313 -15.39 -37.68 -8.88
N ASP A 314 -16.44 -37.83 -8.09
CA ASP A 314 -16.95 -38.92 -7.24
C ASP A 314 -15.91 -39.53 -6.30
N GLU A 315 -16.19 -39.35 -5.00
CA GLU A 315 -15.52 -39.86 -3.79
C GLU A 315 -14.08 -39.35 -3.53
N GLY A 316 -13.64 -38.99 -2.34
CA GLY A 316 -14.21 -39.05 -1.00
C GLY A 316 -13.29 -38.31 -0.02
N ASP A 317 -13.86 -38.08 1.15
CA ASP A 317 -13.28 -37.63 2.41
C ASP A 317 -11.93 -38.30 2.74
N ASP A 318 -10.90 -37.51 3.05
CA ASP A 318 -9.75 -37.94 3.85
C ASP A 318 -9.10 -36.72 4.53
N GLY A 319 -9.47 -36.54 5.80
CA GLY A 319 -8.84 -35.58 6.71
C GLY A 319 -7.35 -35.87 6.92
N LEU A 320 -6.50 -34.94 6.52
CA LEU A 320 -5.06 -34.96 6.79
C LEU A 320 -4.78 -34.88 8.29
N THR A 321 -4.52 -36.03 8.90
CA THR A 321 -3.96 -36.14 10.25
C THR A 321 -2.45 -36.09 10.16
N PHE A 322 -1.83 -35.02 10.66
CA PHE A 322 -0.37 -34.90 10.75
C PHE A 322 0.15 -35.70 11.94
N LEU A 323 0.82 -36.82 11.67
CA LEU A 323 1.61 -37.57 12.65
C LEU A 323 2.99 -36.94 12.77
N VAL A 324 3.21 -36.14 13.83
CA VAL A 324 4.55 -35.67 14.22
C VAL A 324 5.29 -36.83 14.88
N ARG A 325 6.31 -37.38 14.19
CA ARG A 325 7.27 -38.31 14.78
C ARG A 325 8.35 -37.51 15.51
N HIS A 326 8.45 -37.70 16.83
CA HIS A 326 9.64 -37.31 17.59
C HIS A 326 10.70 -38.40 17.47
N ASP A 327 11.79 -38.11 16.76
CA ASP A 327 12.99 -38.94 16.82
C ASP A 327 13.67 -38.77 18.18
N ARG A 328 13.76 -39.88 18.92
CA ARG A 328 14.61 -39.99 20.11
C ARG A 328 16.06 -40.08 19.64
N ARG A 329 16.91 -39.13 20.08
CA ARG A 329 18.37 -39.26 20.00
C ARG A 329 18.84 -40.48 20.81
N PRO A 330 19.78 -41.29 20.30
CA PRO A 330 20.50 -42.25 21.13
C PRO A 330 21.58 -41.53 21.95
N GLY A 331 21.76 -42.00 23.19
CA GLY A 331 22.92 -41.68 24.03
C GLY A 331 24.09 -42.61 23.77
#